data_AF-F3PUY0-F1
#
_entry.id   AF-F3PUY0-F1
#
_cell.length_a   1.000
_cell.length_b   1.000
_cell.length_c   1.000
_cell.angle_alpha   90.00
_cell.angle_beta   90.00
_cell.angle_gamma   90.00
#
_symmetry.space_group_name_H-M   'P 1'
#
loop_
_entity.id
_entity.type
_entity.pdbx_description
1 polymer ?
#
loop_
_entity_poly.entity_id
_entity_poly.type
_entity_poly.pdbx_seq_one_letter_code
_entity_poly.pdbx_strand_id
1 'polypeptide(L)'
;MIPLSELLKQCSDRNRSGSDLQVLSVSNKYGFIAQSNQFEDREVASDDTSNYKVVKKGMFAYNPARINVGSIALYEMDGNGIVSPMYVCFTTKSELLPSYLKYYFASQTFKHEMYKRLEGSVRLRSCAI
;
A
#
# COMPACT_ATOMS: atom_id res chain seq x y z
N MET A 1 -9.81 24.26 4.95
CA MET A 1 -8.78 23.28 4.52
C MET A 1 -9.47 21.92 4.48
N ILE A 2 -9.39 21.17 3.37
CA ILE A 2 -10.03 19.86 3.25
C ILE A 2 -9.05 18.77 3.73
N PRO A 3 -9.43 17.88 4.66
CA PRO A 3 -8.60 16.75 5.09
C PRO A 3 -8.31 15.77 3.94
N LEU A 4 -7.09 15.22 3.87
CA LEU A 4 -6.75 14.21 2.86
C LEU A 4 -7.67 12.98 2.93
N SER A 5 -8.04 12.56 4.14
CA SER A 5 -8.95 11.43 4.36
C SER A 5 -10.31 11.59 3.67
N GLU A 6 -10.80 12.82 3.47
CA GLU A 6 -12.04 13.07 2.74
C GLU A 6 -11.90 12.86 1.23
N LEU A 7 -10.67 12.89 0.70
CA LEU A 7 -10.36 12.67 -0.72
C LEU A 7 -9.94 11.22 -1.01
N LEU A 8 -9.89 10.35 0.00
CA LEU A 8 -9.48 8.95 -0.13
C LEU A 8 -10.66 7.99 0.12
N LYS A 9 -10.55 6.81 -0.46
CA LYS A 9 -11.48 5.69 -0.26
C LYS A 9 -10.70 4.44 0.11
N GLN A 10 -10.91 3.94 1.32
CA GLN A 10 -10.33 2.66 1.73
C GLN A 10 -10.88 1.51 0.87
N CYS A 11 -9.99 0.58 0.51
CA CYS A 11 -10.31 -0.58 -0.30
C CYS A 11 -9.97 -1.85 0.49
N SER A 12 -10.94 -2.76 0.62
CA SER A 12 -10.83 -3.95 1.46
C SER A 12 -11.39 -5.22 0.81
N ASP A 13 -11.66 -5.18 -0.50
CA ASP A 13 -12.06 -6.35 -1.29
C ASP A 13 -11.03 -7.47 -1.12
N ARG A 14 -11.50 -8.70 -0.92
CA ARG A 14 -10.65 -9.86 -0.65
C ARG A 14 -10.77 -10.91 -1.74
N ASN A 15 -9.73 -11.73 -1.90
CA ASN A 15 -9.66 -12.82 -2.87
C ASN A 15 -10.54 -14.04 -2.50
N ARG A 16 -11.79 -13.83 -2.09
CA ARG A 16 -12.65 -14.90 -1.56
C ARG A 16 -12.97 -15.99 -2.58
N SER A 17 -12.87 -15.69 -3.87
CA SER A 17 -13.03 -16.66 -4.96
C SER A 17 -11.84 -17.61 -5.09
N GLY A 18 -10.74 -17.38 -4.36
CA GLY A 18 -9.52 -18.19 -4.47
C GLY A 18 -8.89 -18.07 -5.86
N SER A 19 -9.01 -16.90 -6.51
CA SER A 19 -8.44 -16.69 -7.83
C SER A 19 -6.91 -16.73 -7.74
N ASP A 20 -6.27 -17.37 -8.71
CA ASP A 20 -4.81 -17.42 -8.81
C ASP A 20 -4.29 -16.06 -9.26
N LEU A 21 -3.97 -15.21 -8.27
CA LEU A 21 -3.48 -13.85 -8.46
C LEU A 21 -2.09 -13.73 -7.84
N GLN A 22 -1.23 -12.96 -8.49
CA GLN A 22 0.13 -12.74 -8.01
C GLN A 22 0.13 -12.11 -6.62
N VAL A 23 0.87 -12.74 -5.70
CA VAL A 23 1.13 -12.19 -4.36
C VAL A 23 2.21 -11.11 -4.44
N LEU A 24 1.85 -9.91 -4.00
CA LEU A 24 2.67 -8.71 -4.11
C LEU A 24 3.12 -8.19 -2.75
N SER A 25 4.23 -7.47 -2.77
CA SER A 25 4.76 -6.66 -1.67
C SER A 25 5.06 -5.25 -2.15
N VAL A 26 5.19 -4.29 -1.23
CA VAL A 26 5.57 -2.91 -1.55
C VAL A 26 6.98 -2.60 -1.09
N SER A 27 7.87 -2.39 -2.06
CA SER A 27 9.21 -1.87 -1.88
C SER A 27 9.21 -0.34 -1.93
N ASN A 28 10.02 0.30 -1.10
CA ASN A 28 10.25 1.76 -1.17
C ASN A 28 11.09 2.17 -2.39
N LYS A 29 11.83 1.22 -2.99
CA LYS A 29 12.66 1.47 -4.19
C LYS A 29 11.91 1.19 -5.49
N TYR A 30 11.12 0.11 -5.51
CA TYR A 30 10.52 -0.42 -6.74
C TYR A 30 8.99 -0.34 -6.77
N GLY A 31 8.35 0.10 -5.69
CA GLY A 31 6.89 0.07 -5.57
C GLY A 31 6.37 -1.37 -5.44
N PHE A 32 5.32 -1.72 -6.16
CA PHE A 32 4.79 -3.09 -6.16
C PHE A 32 5.74 -4.05 -6.85
N ILE A 33 6.10 -5.14 -6.16
CA ILE A 33 6.90 -6.24 -6.70
C ILE A 33 6.31 -7.58 -6.26
N ALA A 34 6.64 -8.66 -6.98
CA ALA A 34 6.36 -10.01 -6.53
C ALA A 34 6.93 -10.22 -5.12
N GLN A 35 6.18 -10.89 -4.25
CA GLN A 35 6.62 -11.12 -2.88
C GLN A 35 7.94 -11.91 -2.83
N SER A 36 8.12 -12.91 -3.71
CA SER A 36 9.35 -13.69 -3.86
C SER A 36 10.59 -12.80 -4.09
N ASN A 37 10.47 -11.78 -4.94
CA ASN A 37 11.55 -10.83 -5.23
C ASN A 37 11.95 -9.95 -4.02
N GLN A 38 11.04 -9.76 -3.05
CA GLN A 38 11.30 -8.95 -1.87
C GLN A 38 11.98 -9.75 -0.73
N PHE A 39 11.83 -11.07 -0.72
CA PHE A 39 12.22 -11.94 0.39
C PHE A 39 13.18 -13.07 -0.02
N GLU A 40 13.92 -12.93 -1.12
CA GLU A 40 14.94 -13.89 -1.59
C GLU A 40 14.38 -15.34 -1.62
N ASP A 41 13.25 -15.53 -2.31
CA ASP A 41 12.59 -16.83 -2.50
C ASP A 41 12.11 -17.54 -1.21
N ARG A 42 12.06 -16.85 -0.07
CA ARG A 42 11.29 -17.35 1.07
C ARG A 42 9.81 -17.28 0.72
N GLU A 43 9.14 -18.43 0.73
CA GLU A 43 7.67 -18.49 0.74
C GLU A 43 7.16 -17.88 2.05
N VAL A 44 6.84 -16.59 2.00
CA VAL A 44 6.18 -15.84 3.08
C VAL A 44 4.66 -15.82 2.87
N ALA A 45 4.19 -16.15 1.66
CA ALA A 45 2.76 -16.27 1.38
C ALA A 45 2.18 -17.48 2.12
N SER A 46 0.94 -17.35 2.58
CA SER A 46 0.17 -18.52 3.01
C SER A 46 -0.29 -19.30 1.78
N ASP A 47 -0.39 -20.63 1.91
CA ASP A 47 -1.05 -21.50 0.94
C ASP A 47 -2.50 -21.06 0.66
N ASP A 48 -3.18 -20.47 1.67
CA ASP A 48 -4.50 -19.86 1.53
C ASP A 48 -4.40 -18.34 1.41
N THR A 49 -4.63 -17.83 0.20
CA THR A 49 -4.67 -16.39 -0.08
C THR A 49 -6.08 -15.81 -0.11
N SER A 50 -7.12 -16.57 0.26
CA SER A 50 -8.53 -16.12 0.19
C SER A 50 -8.81 -14.85 0.99
N ASN A 51 -8.05 -14.64 2.07
CA ASN A 51 -8.16 -13.47 2.94
C ASN A 51 -7.33 -12.27 2.46
N TYR A 52 -6.48 -12.43 1.45
CA TYR A 52 -5.63 -11.36 0.92
C TYR A 52 -6.49 -10.30 0.24
N LYS A 53 -6.03 -9.05 0.29
CA LYS A 53 -6.72 -7.91 -0.31
C LYS A 53 -6.38 -7.82 -1.78
N VAL A 54 -7.38 -7.61 -2.62
CA VAL A 54 -7.19 -7.38 -4.06
C VAL A 54 -6.75 -5.94 -4.30
N VAL A 55 -5.68 -5.76 -5.06
CA VAL A 55 -5.22 -4.47 -5.55
C VAL A 55 -5.45 -4.37 -7.05
N LYS A 56 -5.95 -3.21 -7.49
CA LYS A 56 -6.30 -2.89 -8.88
C LYS A 56 -5.60 -1.61 -9.31
N LYS A 57 -5.49 -1.38 -10.62
CA LYS A 57 -4.89 -0.16 -11.17
C LYS A 57 -5.50 1.10 -10.54
N GLY A 58 -4.65 2.01 -10.09
CA GLY A 58 -5.08 3.25 -9.41
C GLY A 58 -5.24 3.12 -7.88
N MET A 59 -4.96 1.95 -7.30
CA MET A 59 -4.96 1.77 -5.84
C MET A 59 -3.57 1.94 -5.25
N PHE A 60 -3.51 2.48 -4.05
CA PHE A 60 -2.33 2.47 -3.21
C PHE A 60 -2.35 1.30 -2.23
N ALA A 61 -1.16 0.84 -1.85
CA ALA A 61 -0.99 0.00 -0.68
C ALA A 61 0.26 0.40 0.13
N TYR A 62 0.18 0.25 1.44
CA TYR A 62 1.31 0.35 2.34
C TYR A 62 1.20 -0.64 3.50
N ASN A 63 2.34 -1.12 4.00
CA ASN A 63 2.39 -1.88 5.23
C ASN A 63 2.64 -0.92 6.40
N PRO A 64 1.73 -0.79 7.39
CA PRO A 64 1.93 0.09 8.54
C PRO A 64 3.24 -0.16 9.30
N ALA A 65 3.73 -1.40 9.32
CA ALA A 65 4.99 -1.75 9.97
C ALA A 65 6.24 -1.28 9.20
N ARG A 66 6.09 -0.85 7.94
CA ARG A 66 7.17 -0.43 7.05
C ARG A 66 6.95 0.96 6.45
N ILE A 67 5.93 1.70 6.91
CA ILE A 67 5.66 3.03 6.40
C ILE A 67 6.83 3.99 6.70
N ASN A 68 7.52 3.80 7.82
CA ASN A 68 8.69 4.57 8.24
C ASN A 68 9.86 4.56 7.24
N VAL A 69 9.94 3.55 6.37
CA VAL A 69 10.94 3.48 5.29
C VAL A 69 10.37 3.92 3.94
N GLY A 70 9.16 4.51 3.92
CA GLY A 70 8.48 4.98 2.72
C GLY A 70 7.85 3.86 1.89
N SER A 71 7.51 2.71 2.48
CA SER A 71 6.85 1.60 1.78
C SER A 71 5.37 1.91 1.52
N ILE A 72 5.13 2.82 0.58
CA ILE A 72 3.82 3.17 0.01
C ILE A 72 3.96 3.29 -1.51
N ALA A 73 3.06 2.68 -2.27
CA ALA A 73 3.13 2.69 -3.72
C ALA A 73 1.74 2.72 -4.37
N LEU A 74 1.69 3.26 -5.58
CA LEU A 74 0.55 3.20 -6.49
C LEU A 74 0.68 1.95 -7.38
N TYR A 75 -0.40 1.19 -7.52
CA TYR A 75 -0.46 0.04 -8.40
C TYR A 75 -0.81 0.53 -9.82
N GLU A 76 0.15 0.43 -10.73
CA GLU A 76 0.07 0.96 -12.10
C GLU A 76 0.02 -0.14 -13.16
N MET A 77 0.23 -1.39 -12.77
CA MET A 77 0.19 -2.56 -13.65
C MET A 77 -1.21 -2.81 -14.17
N ASP A 78 -1.29 -3.43 -15.35
CA ASP A 78 -2.54 -3.95 -15.89
C ASP A 78 -2.87 -5.30 -15.23
N GLY A 79 -4.14 -5.52 -14.88
CA GLY A 79 -4.59 -6.68 -14.12
C GLY A 79 -4.77 -6.42 -12.63
N ASN A 80 -4.95 -7.51 -11.87
CA ASN A 80 -5.13 -7.48 -10.43
C ASN A 80 -3.98 -8.23 -9.76
N GLY A 81 -3.61 -7.80 -8.57
CA GLY A 81 -2.74 -8.56 -7.67
C GLY A 81 -3.37 -8.69 -6.29
N ILE A 82 -2.68 -9.39 -5.40
CA ILE A 82 -3.12 -9.55 -4.01
C ILE A 82 -2.00 -9.22 -3.03
N VAL A 83 -2.38 -8.61 -1.90
CA VAL A 83 -1.46 -8.27 -0.81
C VAL A 83 -1.98 -8.82 0.50
N SER A 84 -1.06 -9.13 1.43
CA SER A 84 -1.40 -9.64 2.77
C SER A 84 -2.44 -8.74 3.47
N PRO A 85 -3.33 -9.31 4.32
CA PRO A 85 -4.29 -8.54 5.13
C PRO A 85 -3.67 -7.37 5.92
N MET A 86 -2.38 -7.45 6.24
CA MET A 86 -1.61 -6.43 6.96
C MET A 86 -1.48 -5.10 6.21
N TYR A 87 -1.61 -5.10 4.89
CA TYR A 87 -1.54 -3.87 4.10
C TYR A 87 -2.79 -3.03 4.29
N VAL A 88 -2.62 -1.72 4.38
CA VAL A 88 -3.71 -0.77 4.18
C VAL A 88 -3.76 -0.45 2.69
N CYS A 89 -4.94 -0.62 2.08
CA CYS A 89 -5.19 -0.33 0.67
C CYS A 89 -6.24 0.77 0.54
N PHE A 90 -6.03 1.69 -0.39
CA PHE A 90 -6.97 2.77 -0.65
C PHE A 90 -6.83 3.27 -2.09
N THR A 91 -7.77 4.08 -2.54
CA THR A 91 -7.69 4.81 -3.80
C THR A 91 -8.14 6.25 -3.58
N THR A 92 -7.98 7.10 -4.59
CA THR A 92 -8.44 8.48 -4.54
C THR A 92 -9.89 8.58 -5.01
N LYS A 93 -10.60 9.59 -4.53
CA LYS A 93 -11.87 10.03 -5.11
C LYS A 93 -11.61 10.88 -6.35
N SER A 94 -12.64 11.11 -7.15
CA SER A 94 -12.59 11.78 -8.46
C SER A 94 -11.82 13.11 -8.50
N GLU A 95 -11.78 13.82 -7.37
CA GLU A 95 -11.20 15.13 -7.19
C GLU A 95 -9.67 15.10 -7.07
N LEU A 96 -9.07 13.92 -6.84
CA LEU A 96 -7.64 13.75 -6.63
C LEU A 96 -7.08 12.70 -7.60
N LEU A 97 -6.12 13.11 -8.43
CA LEU A 97 -5.44 12.18 -9.34
C LEU A 97 -4.50 11.26 -8.56
N PRO A 98 -4.59 9.92 -8.73
CA PRO A 98 -3.66 8.98 -8.09
C PRO A 98 -2.19 9.29 -8.41
N SER A 99 -1.90 9.70 -9.65
CA SER A 99 -0.53 10.05 -10.08
C SER A 99 0.02 11.25 -9.32
N TYR A 100 -0.80 12.28 -9.08
CA TYR A 100 -0.39 13.42 -8.25
C TYR A 100 -0.06 12.97 -6.82
N LEU A 101 -0.92 12.14 -6.23
CA LEU A 101 -0.70 11.64 -4.86
C LEU A 101 0.55 10.76 -4.76
N LYS A 102 0.87 9.98 -5.80
CA LYS A 102 2.13 9.24 -5.92
C LYS A 102 3.34 10.17 -5.85
N TYR A 103 3.34 11.29 -6.59
CA TYR A 103 4.42 12.28 -6.52
C TYR A 103 4.50 12.96 -5.16
N TYR A 104 3.35 13.25 -4.54
CA TYR A 104 3.31 13.78 -3.18
C TYR A 104 3.99 12.82 -2.18
N PHE A 105 3.68 11.53 -2.20
CA PHE A 105 4.32 10.55 -1.31
C PHE A 105 5.81 10.37 -1.59
N ALA A 106 6.27 10.61 -2.82
CA ALA A 106 7.69 10.60 -3.15
C ALA A 106 8.45 11.86 -2.68
N SER A 107 7.73 12.96 -2.37
CA SER A 107 8.31 14.25 -2.05
C SER A 107 9.05 14.27 -0.70
N GLN A 108 10.04 15.15 -0.58
CA GLN A 108 10.73 15.39 0.68
C GLN A 108 9.80 15.97 1.75
N THR A 109 8.78 16.73 1.34
CA THR A 109 7.74 17.27 2.23
C THR A 109 6.99 16.14 2.93
N PHE A 110 6.51 15.15 2.19
CA PHE A 110 5.81 14.01 2.78
C PHE A 110 6.73 13.19 3.69
N LYS A 111 7.96 12.90 3.25
CA LYS A 111 8.94 12.17 4.08
C LYS A 111 9.20 12.88 5.40
N HIS A 112 9.39 14.20 5.36
CA HIS A 112 9.61 15.01 6.57
C HIS A 112 8.43 14.97 7.53
N GLU A 113 7.21 15.17 7.02
CA GLU A 113 5.99 15.10 7.83
C GLU A 113 5.74 13.70 8.39
N MET A 114 6.07 12.67 7.62
CA MET A 114 6.04 11.29 8.08
C MET A 114 7.04 11.07 9.23
N TYR A 115 8.31 11.47 9.10
CA TYR A 115 9.30 11.30 10.16
C TYR A 115 8.90 12.00 11.46
N LYS A 116 8.45 13.26 11.38
CA LYS A 116 7.95 14.01 12.55
C LYS A 116 6.82 13.30 13.29
N ARG A 117 5.88 12.68 12.55
CA ARG A 117 4.72 11.99 13.15
C ARG A 117 5.08 10.61 13.72
N LEU A 118 6.16 10.01 13.24
CA LEU A 118 6.67 8.73 13.73
C LEU A 118 7.60 8.87 14.93
N GLU A 119 8.24 10.04 15.08
CA GLU A 119 9.05 10.39 16.24
C GLU A 119 8.20 10.34 17.53
N GLY A 120 8.61 9.50 18.50
CA GLY A 120 7.90 9.31 19.77
C GLY A 120 6.80 8.24 19.81
N SER A 121 6.47 7.58 18.69
CA SER A 121 5.42 6.56 18.62
C SER A 121 5.95 5.13 18.83
N VAL A 122 5.95 4.60 20.06
CA VAL A 122 6.35 3.20 20.36
C VAL A 122 5.42 2.16 19.71
N ARG A 123 4.21 2.58 19.31
CA ARG A 123 3.33 1.81 18.43
C ARG A 123 2.96 2.67 17.23
N LEU A 124 3.37 2.23 16.04
CA LEU A 124 2.86 2.66 14.74
C LEU A 124 1.35 2.35 14.66
N ARG A 125 0.51 3.08 15.40
CA ARG A 125 -0.92 3.13 15.12
C ARG A 125 -1.03 3.93 13.84
N SER A 126 -1.13 3.22 12.72
CA SER A 126 -1.61 3.67 11.41
C SER A 126 -1.52 5.19 11.27
N CYS A 127 -0.39 5.69 10.76
CA CYS A 127 -0.34 7.04 10.23
C CYS A 127 -1.51 7.13 9.24
N ALA A 128 -2.57 7.83 9.65
CA ALA A 128 -3.79 7.94 8.89
C ALA A 128 -3.46 8.83 7.70
N ILE A 129 -3.16 8.17 6.58
CA ILE A 129 -3.25 8.77 5.27
C ILE A 129 -4.73 8.94 4.97
#